data_AF-F0FXP6-F1
#
_entry.id   AF-F0FXP6-F1
#
_cell.length_a   1.000
_cell.length_b   1.000
_cell.length_c   1.000
_cell.angle_alpha   90.00
_cell.angle_beta   90.00
_cell.angle_gamma   90.00
#
_symmetry.space_group_name_H-M   'P 1'
#
loop_
_entity.id
_entity.type
_entity.pdbx_description
1 polymer ?
#
loop_
_entity_poly.entity_id
_entity_poly.type
_entity_poly.pdbx_seq_one_letter_code
_entity_poly.pdbx_strand_id
1 'polypeptide(L)'
;MLAAASGVARGRCLATHPRSAAGGVTPSWPTRHGTRDCRQLVGPRDARGKKTGPNPTDRRKLGSKHHLIVDAQGIPLAVILTAANCNDITQLDALVAAIPPIRGKRGRPLRKPKIVQGDRGYSSEPHRQRLRERGITPLLAKIGSPHGSGLGKTRWFIERSFAWLHAFRRLKIRYERYAHVHEAFLSLAYCLICWSQLKTASD
;
A
#
# COMPACT_ATOMS: atom_id res chain seq x y z
N MET A 1 -2.41 9.20 0.23
CA MET A 1 -2.92 10.43 0.90
C MET A 1 -2.41 10.49 2.34
N LEU A 2 -2.53 11.64 3.01
CA LEU A 2 -1.75 11.96 4.22
C LEU A 2 -2.55 12.72 5.32
N ALA A 3 -2.39 12.39 6.62
CA ALA A 3 -3.19 12.95 7.76
C ALA A 3 -2.64 12.79 9.23
N ALA A 4 -1.65 13.60 9.65
CA ALA A 4 -0.77 13.63 10.88
C ALA A 4 -0.92 12.79 12.20
N ALA A 5 0.15 12.04 12.59
CA ALA A 5 0.65 11.72 13.97
C ALA A 5 2.12 11.18 13.95
N SER A 6 2.96 11.31 15.01
CA SER A 6 4.46 11.29 14.92
C SER A 6 5.26 10.39 15.89
N GLY A 7 6.42 9.86 15.44
CA GLY A 7 7.62 9.67 16.31
C GLY A 7 8.78 8.76 15.81
N VAL A 8 10.03 9.18 16.09
CA VAL A 8 11.23 8.37 16.49
C VAL A 8 11.91 7.41 15.44
N ALA A 9 13.04 6.76 15.80
CA ALA A 9 13.98 5.93 14.97
C ALA A 9 14.76 4.88 15.87
N ARG A 10 15.97 4.29 15.65
CA ARG A 10 17.12 4.46 14.71
C ARG A 10 18.18 3.29 14.79
N GLY A 11 18.44 2.50 13.74
CA GLY A 11 19.53 1.46 13.69
C GLY A 11 19.32 0.46 12.52
N ARG A 12 20.28 -0.06 11.71
CA ARG A 12 21.68 -0.58 11.84
C ARG A 12 21.74 -2.00 12.47
N CYS A 13 22.51 -3.00 11.98
CA CYS A 13 23.50 -3.01 10.87
C CYS A 13 23.65 -4.40 10.14
N LEU A 14 24.67 -4.52 9.27
CA LEU A 14 24.97 -5.57 8.28
C LEU A 14 25.58 -6.89 8.83
N ALA A 15 25.50 -7.97 8.03
CA ALA A 15 26.45 -9.10 7.98
C ALA A 15 26.45 -9.76 6.58
N THR A 16 27.49 -10.54 6.21
CA THR A 16 27.79 -10.97 4.82
C THR A 16 28.02 -12.49 4.62
N HIS A 17 28.10 -12.91 3.35
CA HIS A 17 28.33 -14.29 2.87
C HIS A 17 29.68 -14.92 3.29
N PRO A 18 29.82 -16.25 3.13
CA PRO A 18 30.65 -16.75 2.00
C PRO A 18 29.93 -17.74 1.06
N ARG A 19 30.67 -18.28 0.07
CA ARG A 19 30.21 -19.18 -1.01
C ARG A 19 30.76 -20.61 -0.84
N SER A 20 30.15 -21.58 -1.52
CA SER A 20 30.85 -22.75 -2.10
C SER A 20 30.18 -23.15 -3.43
N ALA A 21 30.77 -24.08 -4.19
CA ALA A 21 30.57 -24.19 -5.64
C ALA A 21 30.18 -25.58 -6.19
N ALA A 22 29.57 -25.54 -7.38
CA ALA A 22 29.57 -26.51 -8.49
C ALA A 22 29.51 -28.03 -8.22
N GLY A 23 28.47 -28.66 -8.78
CA GLY A 23 28.41 -30.08 -9.13
C GLY A 23 27.21 -30.33 -10.04
N GLY A 24 27.44 -30.84 -11.26
CA GLY A 24 26.40 -30.98 -12.28
C GLY A 24 26.36 -32.37 -12.90
N VAL A 25 25.18 -32.99 -12.92
CA VAL A 25 24.90 -34.30 -13.55
C VAL A 25 23.53 -34.22 -14.23
N THR A 26 23.40 -34.84 -15.40
CA THR A 26 22.18 -34.86 -16.23
C THR A 26 21.22 -36.00 -15.83
N PRO A 27 19.90 -35.92 -16.15
CA PRO A 27 18.89 -36.67 -15.42
C PRO A 27 18.58 -38.06 -16.00
N SER A 28 18.56 -39.07 -15.12
CA SER A 28 17.73 -40.26 -15.27
C SER A 28 16.41 -40.08 -14.48
N TRP A 29 15.33 -40.73 -14.92
CA TRP A 29 14.01 -40.63 -14.28
C TRP A 29 13.70 -41.87 -13.42
N PRO A 30 13.70 -41.77 -12.08
CA PRO A 30 13.13 -42.81 -11.22
C PRO A 30 11.67 -42.49 -10.88
N THR A 31 10.76 -43.41 -11.19
CA THR A 31 9.35 -43.36 -10.78
C THR A 31 9.24 -43.32 -9.25
N ARG A 32 8.80 -42.21 -8.67
CA ARG A 32 8.61 -42.07 -7.21
C ARG A 32 7.36 -41.27 -6.89
N HIS A 33 6.64 -41.69 -5.83
CA HIS A 33 5.49 -40.96 -5.32
C HIS A 33 5.92 -39.54 -4.92
N GLY A 34 5.32 -38.54 -5.56
CA GLY A 34 5.71 -37.15 -5.40
C GLY A 34 5.39 -36.60 -4.01
N THR A 35 6.41 -36.48 -3.16
CA THR A 35 6.40 -35.52 -2.05
C THR A 35 6.05 -34.15 -2.61
N ARG A 36 4.93 -33.57 -2.18
CA ARG A 36 4.46 -32.26 -2.67
C ARG A 36 5.46 -31.16 -2.28
N ASP A 37 6.34 -30.80 -3.22
CA ASP A 37 7.14 -29.58 -3.13
C ASP A 37 6.19 -28.38 -3.17
N CYS A 38 5.96 -27.77 -2.00
CA CYS A 38 4.99 -26.68 -1.80
C CYS A 38 5.45 -25.33 -2.40
N ARG A 39 6.28 -25.35 -3.44
CA ARG A 39 6.48 -24.19 -4.33
C ARG A 39 5.14 -23.82 -4.97
N GLN A 40 4.68 -22.60 -4.73
CA GLN A 40 3.46 -22.09 -5.34
C GLN A 40 3.62 -22.08 -6.88
N LEU A 41 3.00 -23.04 -7.57
CA LEU A 41 2.99 -23.18 -9.04
C LEU A 41 2.21 -22.06 -9.78
N VAL A 42 1.85 -20.99 -9.08
CA VAL A 42 1.02 -19.89 -9.61
C VAL A 42 1.95 -18.77 -10.07
N GLY A 43 2.01 -18.53 -11.38
CA GLY A 43 2.75 -17.41 -11.92
C GLY A 43 2.10 -16.08 -11.50
N PRO A 44 2.88 -14.98 -11.39
CA PRO A 44 2.33 -13.66 -11.04
C PRO A 44 1.43 -13.04 -12.13
N ARG A 45 1.04 -13.82 -13.14
CA ARG A 45 0.12 -13.47 -14.22
C ARG A 45 -1.24 -14.18 -14.10
N ASP A 46 -1.35 -15.21 -13.25
CA ASP A 46 -2.55 -16.05 -13.09
C ASP A 46 -3.55 -15.53 -12.06
N ALA A 47 -3.37 -14.28 -11.63
CA ALA A 47 -4.15 -13.58 -10.61
C ALA A 47 -5.59 -13.26 -11.03
N ARG A 48 -6.44 -14.26 -11.28
CA ARG A 48 -7.82 -14.07 -11.80
C ARG A 48 -8.83 -13.78 -10.68
N GLY A 49 -9.45 -12.60 -10.68
CA GLY A 49 -10.55 -12.24 -9.78
C GLY A 49 -11.01 -10.78 -9.88
N LYS A 50 -12.12 -10.41 -9.19
CA LYS A 50 -12.81 -9.10 -9.30
C LYS A 50 -11.93 -7.86 -8.98
N LYS A 51 -10.80 -8.02 -8.28
CA LYS A 51 -9.82 -6.95 -7.98
C LYS A 51 -8.51 -7.08 -8.76
N THR A 52 -8.54 -7.76 -9.91
CA THR A 52 -7.46 -7.73 -10.90
C THR A 52 -8.02 -7.19 -12.21
N GLY A 53 -7.23 -6.42 -12.94
CA GLY A 53 -7.61 -5.92 -14.25
C GLY A 53 -6.40 -5.50 -15.09
N PRO A 54 -6.59 -5.24 -16.39
CA PRO A 54 -5.51 -4.85 -17.29
C PRO A 54 -5.01 -3.45 -16.94
N ASN A 55 -3.72 -3.29 -16.66
CA ASN A 55 -3.11 -1.98 -16.42
C ASN A 55 -3.10 -1.16 -17.74
N PRO A 56 -3.75 0.03 -17.79
CA PRO A 56 -3.78 0.85 -19.00
C PRO A 56 -2.39 1.36 -19.40
N THR A 57 -1.49 1.59 -18.43
CA THR A 57 -0.14 2.13 -18.67
C THR A 57 0.89 1.05 -18.98
N ASP A 58 0.69 -0.18 -18.48
CA ASP A 58 1.63 -1.29 -18.66
C ASP A 58 1.07 -2.39 -19.60
N ARG A 59 0.89 -2.05 -20.88
CA ARG A 59 0.56 -3.00 -21.98
C ARG A 59 -0.58 -3.98 -21.65
N ARG A 60 -1.61 -3.55 -20.91
CA ARG A 60 -2.73 -4.39 -20.41
C ARG A 60 -2.32 -5.55 -19.50
N LYS A 61 -1.10 -5.59 -18.93
CA LYS A 61 -0.70 -6.60 -17.94
C LYS A 61 -1.70 -6.64 -16.78
N LEU A 62 -2.11 -7.84 -16.36
CA LEU A 62 -3.03 -7.99 -15.25
C LEU A 62 -2.37 -7.59 -13.93
N GLY A 63 -3.06 -6.75 -13.14
CA GLY A 63 -2.58 -6.32 -11.84
C GLY A 63 -3.66 -5.70 -10.96
N SER A 64 -3.21 -5.25 -9.79
CA SER A 64 -4.01 -4.56 -8.77
C SER A 64 -3.33 -3.26 -8.36
N LYS A 65 -4.11 -2.31 -7.84
CA LYS A 65 -3.63 -1.06 -7.23
C LYS A 65 -3.87 -1.10 -5.72
N HIS A 66 -2.88 -0.66 -4.96
CA HIS A 66 -3.00 -0.39 -3.53
C HIS A 66 -3.26 1.10 -3.33
N HIS A 67 -4.44 1.45 -2.85
CA HIS A 67 -4.80 2.81 -2.47
C HIS A 67 -4.53 2.95 -0.98
N LEU A 68 -3.76 3.97 -0.58
CA LEU A 68 -3.27 4.10 0.78
C LEU A 68 -3.55 5.52 1.31
N ILE A 69 -4.21 5.60 2.46
CA ILE A 69 -4.23 6.79 3.30
C ILE A 69 -3.44 6.50 4.57
N VAL A 70 -2.38 7.27 4.77
CA VAL A 70 -1.52 7.24 5.95
C VAL A 70 -1.65 8.57 6.70
N ASP A 71 -1.12 8.64 7.92
CA ASP A 71 -0.94 9.89 8.62
C ASP A 71 0.28 10.67 8.08
N ALA A 72 0.46 11.93 8.50
CA ALA A 72 1.50 12.83 7.99
C ALA A 72 2.89 12.68 8.61
N GLN A 73 3.11 11.64 9.41
CA GLN A 73 4.44 11.15 9.67
C GLN A 73 4.59 9.66 9.25
N GLY A 74 3.55 9.07 8.63
CA GLY A 74 3.62 7.87 7.80
C GLY A 74 2.91 6.62 8.36
N ILE A 75 2.17 6.70 9.47
CA ILE A 75 1.44 5.54 10.01
C ILE A 75 0.23 5.24 9.11
N PRO A 76 0.07 4.01 8.58
CA PRO A 76 -1.12 3.64 7.81
C PRO A 76 -2.42 3.84 8.60
N LEU A 77 -3.45 4.40 7.96
CA LEU A 77 -4.79 4.64 8.54
C LEU A 77 -5.90 3.83 7.86
N ALA A 78 -5.82 3.65 6.54
CA ALA A 78 -6.63 2.68 5.79
C ALA A 78 -5.97 2.34 4.45
N VAL A 79 -6.22 1.13 3.95
CA VAL A 79 -5.71 0.64 2.67
C VAL A 79 -6.79 -0.11 1.91
N ILE A 80 -6.91 0.13 0.59
CA ILE A 80 -7.92 -0.48 -0.28
C ILE A 80 -7.24 -1.10 -1.50
N LEU A 81 -7.64 -2.33 -1.84
CA LEU A 81 -7.21 -3.04 -3.04
C LEU A 81 -8.24 -2.90 -4.17
N THR A 82 -7.81 -2.45 -5.36
CA THR A 82 -8.63 -2.48 -6.58
C THR A 82 -7.92 -3.17 -7.74
N ALA A 83 -8.65 -3.41 -8.83
CA ALA A 83 -8.04 -3.75 -10.12
C ALA A 83 -7.20 -2.57 -10.68
N ALA A 84 -6.21 -2.86 -11.54
CA ALA A 84 -5.30 -1.85 -12.08
C ALA A 84 -5.94 -0.86 -13.08
N ASN A 85 -7.07 -1.22 -13.68
CA ASN A 85 -7.87 -0.35 -14.54
C ASN A 85 -8.80 0.61 -13.77
N CYS A 86 -8.91 0.50 -12.44
CA CYS A 86 -9.72 1.43 -11.66
C CYS A 86 -9.07 2.82 -11.63
N ASN A 87 -9.89 3.86 -11.80
CA ASN A 87 -9.46 5.26 -11.70
C ASN A 87 -9.28 5.65 -10.22
N ASP A 88 -8.08 6.11 -9.85
CA ASP A 88 -7.68 6.41 -8.47
C ASP A 88 -8.57 7.48 -7.83
N ILE A 89 -9.04 8.45 -8.63
CA ILE A 89 -10.01 9.49 -8.23
C ILE A 89 -11.22 8.89 -7.49
N THR A 90 -11.75 7.77 -7.98
CA THR A 90 -12.95 7.13 -7.41
C THR A 90 -12.73 6.54 -6.02
N GLN A 91 -11.49 6.24 -5.64
CA GLN A 91 -11.17 5.55 -4.39
C GLN A 91 -10.89 6.51 -3.22
N LEU A 92 -10.75 7.81 -3.48
CA LEU A 92 -10.62 8.85 -2.46
C LEU A 92 -11.78 8.85 -1.44
N ASP A 93 -13.02 8.85 -1.92
CA ASP A 93 -14.20 8.90 -1.05
C ASP A 93 -14.37 7.63 -0.20
N ALA A 94 -13.90 6.50 -0.72
CA ALA A 94 -13.87 5.21 -0.04
C ALA A 94 -12.72 5.11 0.99
N LEU A 95 -11.51 5.56 0.65
CA LEU A 95 -10.38 5.63 1.58
C LEU A 95 -10.71 6.46 2.82
N VAL A 96 -11.32 7.63 2.62
CA VAL A 96 -11.69 8.53 3.73
C VAL A 96 -12.82 7.94 4.58
N ALA A 97 -13.74 7.16 3.99
CA ALA A 97 -14.78 6.44 4.74
C ALA A 97 -14.26 5.20 5.48
N ALA A 98 -13.16 4.61 5.02
CA ALA A 98 -12.53 3.43 5.63
C ALA A 98 -11.61 3.75 6.83
N ILE A 99 -11.40 5.04 7.17
CA ILE A 99 -10.58 5.44 8.31
C ILE A 99 -11.27 4.98 9.62
N PRO A 100 -10.61 4.18 10.48
CA PRO A 100 -11.18 3.73 11.74
C PRO A 100 -11.31 4.90 12.73
N PRO A 101 -12.25 4.82 13.70
CA PRO A 101 -12.44 5.88 14.71
C PRO A 101 -11.23 5.97 15.66
N ILE A 102 -10.36 6.95 15.43
CA ILE A 102 -9.11 7.15 16.17
C ILE A 102 -9.41 7.60 17.61
N ARG A 103 -8.89 6.85 18.58
CA ARG A 103 -8.99 7.09 20.03
C ARG A 103 -7.61 7.50 20.58
N GLY A 104 -7.57 8.10 21.78
CA GLY A 104 -6.31 8.39 22.49
C GLY A 104 -6.25 9.74 23.21
N LYS A 105 -7.10 10.71 22.84
CA LYS A 105 -7.28 11.97 23.57
C LYS A 105 -8.67 12.03 24.21
N ARG A 106 -8.79 12.68 25.38
CA ARG A 106 -10.06 12.86 26.11
C ARG A 106 -11.08 13.60 25.23
N GLY A 107 -12.22 12.97 24.95
CA GLY A 107 -13.28 13.52 24.10
C GLY A 107 -13.85 12.51 23.10
N ARG A 108 -14.63 12.99 22.13
CA ARG A 108 -15.22 12.16 21.06
C ARG A 108 -14.13 11.64 20.11
N PRO A 109 -14.05 10.33 19.81
CA PRO A 109 -13.07 9.76 18.87
C PRO A 109 -13.11 10.44 17.50
N LEU A 110 -11.93 10.67 16.91
CA LEU A 110 -11.81 11.32 15.60
C LEU A 110 -12.20 10.32 14.50
N ARG A 111 -13.35 10.56 13.85
CA ARG A 111 -13.88 9.71 12.77
C ARG A 111 -13.57 10.22 11.35
N LYS A 112 -12.93 11.37 11.21
CA LYS A 112 -12.55 11.96 9.92
C LYS A 112 -11.33 12.88 10.06
N PRO A 113 -10.42 12.93 9.07
CA PRO A 113 -9.33 13.89 9.05
C PRO A 113 -9.87 15.32 8.89
N LYS A 114 -9.21 16.32 9.48
CA LYS A 114 -9.55 17.74 9.24
C LYS A 114 -9.11 18.21 7.85
N ILE A 115 -8.00 17.67 7.36
CA ILE A 115 -7.32 18.04 6.12
C ILE A 115 -6.94 16.76 5.41
N VAL A 116 -7.15 16.69 4.09
CA VAL A 116 -6.70 15.57 3.25
C VAL A 116 -5.78 16.11 2.16
N GLN A 117 -4.54 15.64 2.13
CA GLN A 117 -3.56 16.00 1.10
C GLN A 117 -3.37 14.87 0.08
N GLY A 118 -3.27 15.23 -1.19
CA GLY A 118 -3.13 14.29 -2.31
C GLY A 118 -2.63 14.93 -3.61
N ASP A 119 -2.13 14.08 -4.51
CA ASP A 119 -1.48 14.48 -5.75
C ASP A 119 -2.44 15.05 -6.81
N ARG A 120 -1.86 15.67 -7.86
CA ARG A 120 -2.58 16.22 -9.01
C ARG A 120 -3.58 15.23 -9.65
N GLY A 121 -3.29 13.92 -9.58
CA GLY A 121 -4.20 12.87 -10.08
C GLY A 121 -5.58 12.84 -9.39
N TYR A 122 -5.71 13.40 -8.18
CA TYR A 122 -6.99 13.52 -7.46
C TYR A 122 -7.71 14.86 -7.69
N SER A 123 -7.18 15.74 -8.55
CA SER A 123 -7.69 17.10 -8.79
C SER A 123 -9.01 17.11 -9.59
N SER A 124 -10.14 16.94 -8.90
CA SER A 124 -11.47 17.12 -9.48
C SER A 124 -12.40 17.86 -8.52
N GLU A 125 -13.16 18.86 -9.02
CA GLU A 125 -14.04 19.66 -8.16
C GLU A 125 -15.17 18.85 -7.50
N PRO A 126 -15.83 17.87 -8.15
CA PRO A 126 -16.85 17.04 -7.47
C PRO A 126 -16.31 16.29 -6.25
N HIS A 127 -15.04 15.88 -6.25
CA HIS A 127 -14.40 15.24 -5.10
C HIS A 127 -13.94 16.24 -4.05
N ARG A 128 -13.46 17.42 -4.46
CA ARG A 128 -13.17 18.55 -3.54
C ARG A 128 -14.45 18.99 -2.83
N GLN A 129 -15.59 19.04 -3.53
CA GLN A 129 -16.90 19.35 -2.96
C GLN A 129 -17.35 18.28 -1.95
N ARG A 130 -17.33 16.98 -2.30
CA ARG A 130 -17.69 15.93 -1.34
C ARG A 130 -16.81 15.87 -0.08
N LEU A 131 -15.55 16.28 -0.19
CA LEU A 131 -14.70 16.47 1.00
C LEU A 131 -15.14 17.69 1.83
N ARG A 132 -15.45 18.83 1.21
CA ARG A 132 -16.00 20.03 1.89
C ARG A 132 -17.34 19.73 2.59
N GLU A 133 -18.25 19.02 1.92
CA GLU A 133 -19.55 18.56 2.48
C GLU A 133 -19.35 17.65 3.69
N ARG A 134 -18.35 16.76 3.65
CA ARG A 134 -17.91 15.96 4.81
C ARG A 134 -17.19 16.80 5.87
N GLY A 135 -16.99 18.10 5.70
CA GLY A 135 -16.26 18.98 6.61
C GLY A 135 -14.77 18.65 6.69
N ILE A 136 -14.14 18.42 5.53
CA ILE A 136 -12.73 18.05 5.36
C ILE A 136 -12.10 18.99 4.32
N THR A 137 -10.98 19.65 4.67
CA THR A 137 -10.30 20.58 3.75
C THR A 137 -9.45 19.82 2.71
N PRO A 138 -9.72 19.96 1.39
CA PRO A 138 -9.02 19.21 0.35
C PRO A 138 -7.76 19.95 -0.14
N LEU A 139 -6.57 19.57 0.36
CA LEU A 139 -5.28 20.02 -0.16
C LEU A 139 -4.83 19.14 -1.34
N LEU A 140 -5.64 19.13 -2.40
CA LEU A 140 -5.38 18.41 -3.64
C LEU A 140 -4.76 19.38 -4.65
N ALA A 141 -3.52 19.15 -5.11
CA ALA A 141 -2.85 20.09 -6.02
C ALA A 141 -3.58 20.19 -7.38
N LYS A 142 -3.81 21.40 -7.90
CA LYS A 142 -4.53 21.60 -9.17
C LYS A 142 -3.68 21.11 -10.36
N ILE A 143 -4.31 20.50 -11.35
CA ILE A 143 -3.69 20.29 -12.68
C ILE A 143 -3.33 21.65 -13.27
N GLY A 144 -2.17 21.77 -13.91
CA GLY A 144 -1.65 23.03 -14.46
C GLY A 144 -1.02 23.99 -13.44
N SER A 145 -1.06 23.74 -12.13
CA SER A 145 -0.36 24.61 -11.16
C SER A 145 1.17 24.45 -11.29
N PRO A 146 1.96 25.51 -11.06
CA PRO A 146 3.43 25.41 -11.02
C PRO A 146 3.93 24.38 -10.00
N HIS A 147 5.16 23.92 -10.18
CA HIS A 147 5.84 23.00 -9.26
C HIS A 147 6.24 23.77 -7.98
N GLY A 148 5.78 23.29 -6.82
CA GLY A 148 6.00 23.98 -5.54
C GLY A 148 4.85 23.92 -4.53
N SER A 149 3.77 23.17 -4.80
CA SER A 149 2.53 23.09 -4.00
C SER A 149 2.65 22.42 -2.61
N GLY A 150 3.81 22.52 -1.94
CA GLY A 150 4.10 21.93 -0.62
C GLY A 150 4.22 20.40 -0.60
N LEU A 151 3.58 19.70 -1.55
CA LEU A 151 3.51 18.23 -1.65
C LEU A 151 4.86 17.52 -1.49
N GLY A 152 5.98 18.08 -1.97
CA GLY A 152 7.29 17.43 -1.85
C GLY A 152 7.70 17.14 -0.40
N LYS A 153 7.38 18.03 0.56
CA LYS A 153 7.72 17.85 1.98
C LYS A 153 6.91 16.73 2.65
N THR A 154 5.73 16.43 2.12
CA THR A 154 4.72 15.57 2.77
C THR A 154 4.50 14.25 2.02
N ARG A 155 4.71 14.22 0.70
CA ARG A 155 4.65 13.02 -0.14
C ARG A 155 5.67 11.97 0.30
N TRP A 156 6.85 12.37 0.78
CA TRP A 156 7.89 11.43 1.24
C TRP A 156 7.35 10.42 2.27
N PHE A 157 6.42 10.83 3.14
CA PHE A 157 5.77 9.93 4.10
C PHE A 157 4.88 8.90 3.40
N ILE A 158 4.12 9.30 2.37
CA ILE A 158 3.33 8.37 1.52
C ILE A 158 4.25 7.38 0.81
N GLU A 159 5.34 7.87 0.20
CA GLU A 159 6.32 7.08 -0.54
C GLU A 159 7.03 6.08 0.39
N ARG A 160 7.40 6.50 1.61
CA ARG A 160 7.94 5.63 2.66
C ARG A 160 6.96 4.53 3.07
N SER A 161 5.69 4.86 3.32
CA SER A 161 4.68 3.87 3.68
C SER A 161 4.44 2.86 2.55
N PHE A 162 4.46 3.29 1.27
CA PHE A 162 4.45 2.37 0.14
C PHE A 162 5.74 1.54 0.01
N ALA A 163 6.91 2.10 0.32
CA ALA A 163 8.17 1.36 0.30
C ALA A 163 8.17 0.23 1.35
N TRP A 164 7.65 0.49 2.56
CA TRP A 164 7.42 -0.54 3.57
C TRP A 164 6.39 -1.58 3.11
N LEU A 165 5.26 -1.15 2.54
CA LEU A 165 4.23 -2.04 2.01
C LEU A 165 4.74 -2.95 0.89
N HIS A 166 5.63 -2.45 0.04
CA HIS A 166 6.25 -3.17 -1.08
C HIS A 166 7.60 -3.84 -0.72
N ALA A 167 8.07 -3.75 0.54
CA ALA A 167 9.14 -4.61 1.03
C ALA A 167 8.65 -6.08 1.12
N PHE A 168 7.36 -6.27 1.42
CA PHE A 168 6.72 -7.59 1.38
C PHE A 168 6.55 -8.07 -0.07
N ARG A 169 7.36 -9.07 -0.48
CA ARG A 169 7.43 -9.60 -1.86
C ARG A 169 6.06 -9.91 -2.47
N ARG A 170 5.14 -10.51 -1.69
CA ARG A 170 3.78 -10.92 -2.12
C ARG A 170 2.84 -9.73 -2.38
N LEU A 171 3.15 -8.54 -1.85
CA LEU A 171 2.40 -7.31 -2.13
C LEU A 171 3.00 -6.55 -3.31
N LYS A 172 4.34 -6.45 -3.39
CA LYS A 172 5.03 -5.84 -4.55
C LYS A 172 4.76 -6.58 -5.86
N ILE A 173 4.71 -7.91 -5.81
CA ILE A 173 4.34 -8.78 -6.94
C ILE A 173 3.23 -9.69 -6.44
N ARG A 174 2.03 -9.57 -7.02
CA ARG A 174 0.87 -10.38 -6.66
C ARG A 174 0.99 -11.78 -7.28
N TYR A 175 1.24 -12.78 -6.45
CA TYR A 175 1.14 -14.21 -6.80
C TYR A 175 -0.26 -14.78 -6.49
N GLU A 176 -1.06 -14.08 -5.69
CA GLU A 176 -2.32 -14.62 -5.17
C GLU A 176 -3.45 -14.61 -6.21
N ARG A 177 -3.95 -15.80 -6.57
CA ARG A 177 -5.11 -15.97 -7.45
C ARG A 177 -6.33 -15.21 -6.93
N TYR A 178 -6.70 -15.44 -5.68
CA TYR A 178 -7.88 -14.84 -5.04
C TYR A 178 -7.58 -13.48 -4.41
N ALA A 179 -8.51 -12.54 -4.56
CA ALA A 179 -8.37 -11.18 -4.00
C ALA A 179 -8.35 -11.17 -2.46
N HIS A 180 -9.21 -11.97 -1.81
CA HIS A 180 -9.27 -12.03 -0.34
C HIS A 180 -7.95 -12.51 0.30
N VAL A 181 -7.19 -13.38 -0.38
CA VAL A 181 -5.85 -13.82 0.10
C VAL A 181 -4.84 -12.66 0.01
N HIS A 182 -4.86 -11.91 -1.11
CA HIS A 182 -4.03 -10.71 -1.25
C HIS A 182 -4.39 -9.62 -0.24
N GLU A 183 -5.69 -9.47 0.07
CA GLU A 183 -6.19 -8.56 1.09
C GLU A 183 -5.80 -9.01 2.51
N ALA A 184 -5.80 -10.31 2.81
CA ALA A 184 -5.30 -10.83 4.09
C ALA A 184 -3.80 -10.51 4.28
N PHE A 185 -2.96 -10.69 3.25
CA PHE A 185 -1.55 -10.26 3.30
C PHE A 185 -1.39 -8.74 3.40
N LEU A 186 -2.29 -7.97 2.79
CA LEU A 186 -2.30 -6.52 2.86
C LEU A 186 -2.63 -6.02 4.28
N SER A 187 -3.64 -6.61 4.92
CA SER A 187 -3.98 -6.37 6.33
C SER A 187 -2.88 -6.82 7.29
N LEU A 188 -2.24 -7.97 7.05
CA LEU A 188 -1.13 -8.44 7.88
C LEU A 188 0.08 -7.49 7.80
N ALA A 189 0.49 -7.09 6.59
CA ALA A 189 1.56 -6.12 6.40
C ALA A 189 1.24 -4.75 7.02
N TYR A 190 -0.01 -4.29 6.86
CA TYR A 190 -0.53 -3.07 7.51
C TYR A 190 -0.36 -3.14 9.03
N CYS A 191 -0.81 -4.23 9.68
CA CYS A 191 -0.67 -4.43 11.12
C CYS A 191 0.80 -4.45 11.57
N LEU A 192 1.70 -5.11 10.82
CA LEU A 192 3.13 -5.14 11.12
C LEU A 192 3.80 -3.75 10.99
N ILE A 193 3.39 -2.94 10.01
CA ILE A 193 3.87 -1.56 9.87
C ILE A 193 3.37 -0.71 11.05
N CYS A 194 2.07 -0.75 11.37
CA CYS A 194 1.53 -0.02 12.52
C CYS A 194 2.19 -0.43 13.85
N TRP A 195 2.41 -1.73 14.07
CA TRP A 195 3.10 -2.26 15.26
C TRP A 195 4.55 -1.76 15.37
N SER A 196 5.31 -1.75 14.27
CA SER A 196 6.68 -1.23 14.30
C SER A 196 6.74 0.27 14.56
N GLN A 197 5.83 1.07 13.99
CA GLN A 197 5.73 2.51 14.31
C GLN A 197 5.33 2.76 15.77
N LEU A 198 4.39 1.98 16.32
CA LEU A 198 3.97 2.11 17.73
C LEU A 198 5.08 1.74 18.70
N LYS A 199 5.87 0.69 18.42
CA LYS A 199 7.07 0.38 19.20
C LYS A 199 8.06 1.54 19.18
N THR A 200 8.47 1.95 17.98
CA THR A 200 9.45 3.04 17.82
C THR A 200 9.01 4.35 18.48
N ALA A 201 7.70 4.66 18.52
CA ALA A 201 7.18 5.85 19.22
C ALA A 201 6.96 5.66 20.74
N SER A 202 7.31 4.50 21.30
CA SER A 202 7.30 4.17 22.73
C SER A 202 8.71 4.04 23.33
N ASP A 203 9.74 4.05 22.46
CA ASP A 203 11.18 4.01 22.78
C ASP A 203 11.79 5.43 22.72
#